data_AF-A0A418QS92-F1
#
_entry.id   AF-A0A418QS92-F1
#
_cell.length_a   1.000
_cell.length_b   1.000
_cell.length_c   1.000
_cell.angle_alpha   90.00
_cell.angle_beta   90.00
_cell.angle_gamma   90.00
#
_symmetry.space_group_name_H-M   'P 1'
#
loop_
_entity.id
_entity.type
_entity.pdbx_description
1 polymer ?
#
loop_
_entity_poly.entity_id
_entity_poly.type
_entity_poly.pdbx_seq_one_letter_code
_entity_poly.pdbx_strand_id
1 'polypeptide(L)'
;MKRFWDPGISQTVLFVLGVFTFMVGSYQTLATGGMDGLYDNYWLFMVSFGCVIGLRYLRQRDKEAAAEAEAAQKTAAKAAAKPASKTGRKPKKKK
;
A
#
# COMPACT_ATOMS: atom_id res chain seq x y z
N MET A 1 18.96 6.89 8.50
CA MET A 1 17.52 7.21 8.66
C MET A 1 16.57 6.40 7.76
N LYS A 2 16.98 5.95 6.55
CA LYS A 2 16.14 5.16 5.63
C LYS A 2 15.55 3.84 6.19
N ARG A 3 16.13 3.28 7.25
CA ARG A 3 15.67 2.02 7.89
C ARG A 3 14.55 2.19 8.93
N PHE A 4 14.34 3.40 9.46
CA PHE A 4 13.27 3.65 10.44
C PHE A 4 11.89 3.74 9.78
N TRP A 5 11.87 4.16 8.51
CA TRP A 5 10.67 4.23 7.68
C TRP A 5 10.52 2.94 6.88
N ASP A 6 10.43 1.82 7.58
CA ASP A 6 9.89 0.62 6.95
C ASP A 6 8.42 0.89 6.57
N PRO A 7 7.96 0.50 5.36
CA PRO A 7 6.56 0.68 4.96
C PRO A 7 5.58 0.20 6.04
N GLY A 8 5.89 -0.89 6.76
CA GLY A 8 5.06 -1.36 7.86
C GLY A 8 4.97 -0.37 9.04
N ILE A 9 6.10 0.19 9.47
CA ILE A 9 6.17 1.12 10.61
C ILE A 9 5.38 2.41 10.30
N SER A 10 5.55 2.95 9.09
CA SER A 10 4.84 4.16 8.68
C SER A 10 3.32 3.99 8.69
N GLN A 11 2.83 2.83 8.28
CA GLN A 11 1.40 2.49 8.30
C GLN A 11 0.87 2.34 9.73
N THR A 12 1.64 1.72 10.63
CA THR A 12 1.26 1.63 12.04
C THR A 12 1.18 3.02 12.68
N VAL A 13 2.15 3.90 12.42
CA VAL A 13 2.15 5.26 12.95
C VAL A 13 0.95 6.06 12.43
N LEU A 14 0.65 5.99 11.12
CA LEU A 14 -0.53 6.63 10.56
C LEU A 14 -1.83 6.09 11.17
N PHE A 15 -1.92 4.79 11.40
CA PHE A 15 -3.09 4.20 12.05
C PHE A 15 -3.27 4.70 13.49
N VAL A 16 -2.21 4.64 14.30
CA VAL A 16 -2.25 5.07 15.71
C VAL A 16 -2.54 6.57 15.81
N LEU A 17 -1.88 7.40 15.01
CA LEU A 17 -2.15 8.85 14.97
C LEU A 17 -3.58 9.15 14.53
N GLY A 18 -4.09 8.45 13.51
CA GLY A 18 -5.45 8.63 13.03
C GLY A 18 -6.50 8.31 14.08
N VAL A 19 -6.35 7.18 14.79
CA VAL A 19 -7.28 6.78 15.86
C VAL A 19 -7.16 7.70 17.08
N PHE A 20 -5.93 8.04 17.48
CA PHE A 20 -5.69 8.90 18.64
C PHE A 20 -6.29 10.29 18.43
N THR A 21 -6.02 10.92 17.29
CA THR A 21 -6.55 12.26 16.97
C THR A 21 -8.07 12.26 16.84
N PHE A 22 -8.66 11.19 16.31
CA PHE A 22 -10.11 11.01 16.30
C PHE A 22 -10.69 10.97 17.71
N MET A 23 -10.14 10.12 18.60
CA MET A 23 -10.61 10.00 19.98
C MET A 23 -10.51 11.32 20.74
N VAL A 24 -9.37 12.02 20.60
CA VAL A 24 -9.16 13.33 21.24
C VAL A 24 -10.17 14.35 20.71
N GLY A 25 -10.36 14.43 19.38
CA GLY A 25 -11.33 15.32 18.76
C GLY A 25 -12.76 15.04 19.19
N SER A 26 -13.18 13.77 19.22
CA SER A 26 -14.51 13.35 19.68
C SER A 26 -14.73 13.70 21.15
N TYR A 27 -13.76 13.45 22.02
CA TYR A 27 -13.87 13.79 23.43
C TYR A 27 -14.03 15.30 23.65
N GLN A 28 -13.16 16.11 23.04
CA GLN A 28 -13.25 17.56 23.17
C GLN A 28 -14.55 18.11 22.59
N THR A 29 -14.98 17.60 21.44
CA THR A 29 -16.25 18.01 20.81
C THR A 29 -17.44 17.77 21.74
N LEU A 30 -17.48 16.61 22.41
CA LEU A 30 -18.55 16.27 23.36
C LEU A 30 -18.44 17.09 24.65
N ALA A 31 -17.24 17.35 25.14
CA ALA A 31 -17.01 18.14 26.36
C ALA A 31 -17.41 19.62 26.18
N THR A 32 -17.20 20.19 24.99
CA THR A 32 -17.42 21.62 24.70
C THR A 32 -18.81 21.92 24.10
N GLY A 33 -19.75 20.98 24.14
CA GLY A 33 -21.15 21.25 23.75
C GLY A 33 -21.52 20.98 22.29
N GLY A 34 -20.86 20.01 21.64
CA GLY A 34 -21.31 19.51 20.34
C GLY A 34 -20.89 20.42 19.19
N MET A 35 -21.74 21.37 18.77
CA MET A 35 -21.49 22.16 17.54
C MET A 35 -20.32 23.14 17.69
N ASP A 36 -20.26 23.91 18.78
CA ASP A 36 -19.14 24.83 19.03
C ASP A 36 -17.84 24.04 19.22
N GLY A 37 -17.90 22.96 20.01
CA GLY A 37 -16.80 22.02 20.16
C GLY A 37 -16.35 21.40 18.84
N LEU A 38 -17.25 21.13 17.90
CA LEU A 38 -16.92 20.55 16.60
C LEU A 38 -16.17 21.56 15.73
N TYR A 39 -16.56 22.83 15.74
CA TYR A 39 -15.85 23.87 14.99
C TYR A 39 -14.44 24.10 15.54
N ASP A 40 -14.31 24.18 16.86
CA ASP A 40 -13.01 24.39 17.52
C ASP A 40 -12.04 23.21 17.31
N ASN A 41 -12.60 21.99 17.25
CA ASN A 41 -11.82 20.75 17.11
C ASN A 41 -11.81 20.19 15.69
N TYR A 42 -12.38 20.89 14.71
CA TYR A 42 -12.52 20.42 13.33
C TYR A 42 -11.18 19.95 12.73
N TRP A 43 -10.10 20.65 13.08
CA TRP A 43 -8.76 20.33 12.59
C TRP A 43 -8.26 18.96 13.05
N LEU A 44 -8.64 18.49 14.25
CA LEU A 44 -8.28 17.15 14.75
C LEU A 44 -8.92 16.07 13.88
N PHE A 45 -10.17 16.28 13.45
CA PHE A 45 -10.84 15.40 12.51
C PHE A 45 -10.17 15.43 11.14
N MET A 46 -9.77 16.59 10.63
CA MET A 46 -9.02 16.70 9.37
C MET A 46 -7.70 15.92 9.43
N VAL A 47 -6.95 16.02 10.52
CA VAL A 47 -5.71 15.24 10.72
C VAL A 47 -6.00 13.75 10.76
N SER A 48 -7.01 13.33 11.51
CA SER A 48 -7.42 11.93 11.59
C SER A 48 -7.78 11.35 10.21
N PHE A 49 -8.64 12.05 9.47
CA PHE A 49 -9.01 11.66 8.12
C PHE A 49 -7.82 11.67 7.16
N GLY A 50 -6.92 12.65 7.28
CA GLY A 50 -5.67 12.68 6.52
C GLY A 50 -4.81 11.43 6.76
N CYS A 51 -4.68 10.99 8.02
CA CYS A 51 -3.98 9.75 8.35
C CYS A 51 -4.65 8.52 7.75
N VAL A 52 -5.99 8.42 7.81
CA VAL A 52 -6.75 7.31 7.24
C VAL A 52 -6.62 7.25 5.71
N ILE A 53 -6.72 8.40 5.04
CA ILE A 53 -6.55 8.50 3.58
C ILE A 53 -5.12 8.11 3.19
N GLY A 54 -4.12 8.63 3.91
CA GLY A 54 -2.71 8.28 3.69
C GLY A 54 -2.44 6.79 3.88
N LEU A 55 -3.00 6.18 4.93
CA LEU A 55 -2.91 4.73 5.16
C LEU A 55 -3.53 3.94 4.00
N ARG A 56 -4.71 4.34 3.54
CA ARG A 56 -5.40 3.67 2.43
C ARG A 56 -4.57 3.78 1.14
N TYR A 57 -3.99 4.94 0.88
CA TYR A 57 -3.14 5.18 -0.28
C TYR A 57 -1.90 4.27 -0.27
N LEU A 58 -1.18 4.19 0.84
CA LEU A 58 0.00 3.32 0.97
C LEU A 58 -0.35 1.85 0.77
N ARG A 59 -1.44 1.38 1.39
CA ARG A 59 -1.91 -0.01 1.22
C ARG A 59 -2.36 -0.32 -0.20
N GLN A 60 -2.82 0.68 -0.95
CA GLN A 60 -3.14 0.50 -2.36
C GLN A 60 -1.87 0.33 -3.20
N ARG A 61 -0.84 1.14 -2.95
CA ARG A 61 0.47 1.02 -3.61
C ARG A 61 1.15 -0.32 -3.33
N ASP A 62 1.06 -0.82 -2.09
CA ASP A 62 1.61 -2.13 -1.74
C ASP A 62 0.92 -3.27 -2.51
N LYS A 63 -0.41 -3.17 -2.72
CA LYS A 63 -1.16 -4.15 -3.51
C LYS A 63 -0.78 -4.11 -4.98
N GLU A 64 -0.56 -2.92 -5.54
CA GLU A 64 -0.10 -2.74 -6.91
C GLU A 64 1.30 -3.34 -7.08
N ALA A 65 2.23 -3.03 -6.17
CA ALA A 65 3.58 -3.60 -6.18
C ALA A 65 3.59 -5.13 -6.04
N ALA A 66 2.72 -5.68 -5.19
CA ALA A 66 2.55 -7.13 -5.06
C ALA A 66 2.02 -7.77 -6.36
N ALA A 67 1.04 -7.14 -7.01
CA ALA A 67 0.50 -7.62 -8.28
C ALA A 67 1.53 -7.61 -9.42
N GLU A 68 2.39 -6.58 -9.48
CA GLU A 68 3.50 -6.51 -10.42
C GLU A 68 4.56 -7.60 -10.16
N ALA A 69 4.88 -7.86 -8.89
CA ALA A 69 5.81 -8.93 -8.52
C ALA A 69 5.27 -10.32 -8.92
N GLU A 70 3.98 -10.58 -8.72
CA GLU A 70 3.35 -11.83 -9.17
C GLU A 70 3.32 -11.98 -10.69
N ALA A 71 3.08 -10.89 -11.43
CA ALA A 71 3.13 -10.89 -12.89
C ALA A 71 4.55 -11.19 -13.39
N ALA A 72 5.57 -10.59 -12.78
CA ALA A 72 6.97 -10.87 -13.09
C ALA A 72 7.32 -12.35 -12.84
N GLN A 73 6.89 -12.94 -11.72
CA GLN A 73 7.12 -14.36 -11.43
C GLN A 73 6.43 -15.29 -12.45
N LYS A 74 5.20 -14.97 -12.85
CA LYS A 74 4.46 -15.75 -13.87
C LYS A 74 5.11 -15.65 -15.25
N THR A 75 5.64 -14.49 -15.64
CA THR A 75 6.38 -14.35 -16.91
C THR A 75 7.72 -15.08 -16.88
N ALA A 76 8.45 -15.04 -15.76
CA ALA A 76 9.71 -15.77 -15.58
C ALA A 76 9.48 -17.30 -15.62
N ALA A 77 8.44 -17.81 -14.96
CA ALA A 77 8.06 -19.22 -15.01
C ALA A 77 7.66 -19.66 -16.43
N LYS A 78 6.93 -18.81 -17.18
CA LYS A 78 6.52 -19.10 -18.56
C LYS A 78 7.68 -19.02 -19.56
N ALA A 79 8.69 -18.19 -19.29
CA ALA A 79 9.94 -18.14 -20.05
C ALA A 79 10.82 -19.38 -19.79
N ALA A 80 10.90 -19.85 -18.54
CA ALA A 80 11.60 -21.09 -18.18
C ALA A 80 10.91 -22.36 -18.71
N ALA A 81 9.57 -22.32 -18.87
CA ALA A 81 8.79 -23.45 -19.38
C ALA A 81 8.76 -23.57 -20.92
N LYS A 82 9.38 -22.65 -21.68
CA LYS A 82 9.46 -22.74 -23.14
C LYS A 82 10.60 -23.71 -23.50
N PRO A 83 10.32 -24.94 -23.96
CA PRO A 83 11.39 -25.86 -24.32
C PRO A 83 12.15 -25.29 -25.51
N ALA A 84 13.47 -25.49 -25.51
CA ALA A 84 14.38 -25.14 -26.60
C ALA A 84 14.02 -25.88 -27.90
N SER A 85 12.97 -25.42 -28.57
CA SER A 85 12.59 -25.87 -29.89
C SER A 85 13.39 -25.05 -30.91
N LYS A 86 14.30 -25.74 -31.60
CA LYS A 86 15.04 -25.38 -32.84
C LYS A 86 16.57 -25.31 -32.71
N THR A 87 17.21 -26.43 -32.40
CA THR A 87 18.54 -26.72 -32.98
C THR A 87 18.63 -28.21 -33.31
N GLY A 88 18.38 -28.58 -34.57
CA GLY A 88 18.44 -29.98 -34.98
C GLY A 88 17.83 -30.32 -36.33
N ARG A 89 17.75 -29.39 -37.29
CA ARG A 89 17.36 -29.74 -38.67
C ARG A 89 18.58 -30.36 -39.37
N LYS A 90 18.74 -31.68 -39.26
CA LYS A 90 19.69 -32.47 -40.07
C LYS A 90 19.44 -32.17 -41.56
N PRO A 91 20.43 -31.72 -42.35
CA PRO A 91 20.28 -31.70 -43.80
C PRO A 91 20.44 -33.14 -44.32
N LYS A 92 19.36 -33.70 -44.89
CA LYS A 92 19.42 -34.89 -45.74
C LYS A 92 20.33 -34.58 -46.93
N LYS A 93 21.51 -35.20 -47.00
CA LYS A 93 22.28 -35.29 -48.24
C LYS A 93 21.80 -36.53 -49.01
N LYS A 94 21.36 -36.30 -50.24
CA LYS A 94 20.89 -37.27 -51.23
C LYS A 94 21.95 -37.34 -52.33
N LYS A 95 22.16 -38.54 -52.87
CA LYS A 95 23.11 -38.98 -53.92
C LYS A 95 24.49 -39.35 -53.42
#